data_AF-A0A0Q9JPX9-F1
#
_entry.id   AF-A0A0Q9JPX9-F1
#
_cell.length_a   1.000
_cell.length_b   1.000
_cell.length_c   1.000
_cell.angle_alpha   90.00
_cell.angle_beta   90.00
_cell.angle_gamma   90.00
#
_symmetry.space_group_name_H-M   'P 1'
#
loop_
_entity.id
_entity.type
_entity.pdbx_description
1 polymer ?
#
loop_
_entity_poly.entity_id
_entity_poly.type
_entity_poly.pdbx_seq_one_letter_code
_entity_poly.pdbx_strand_id
1 'polypeptide(L)'
;MTAMTTPARPRLGAFTAESTFISRSFIHSVRDVEALLMAVVLPTMLMLMFTWIFGNAIDPSGGYVDYVVPGIILLCAGFGASSTAISVSRDMTTGIIDRFRTMPIRSGAVLTGHVVASLARNLVATAVVIAVALLVGFRPVATPLEWLAVVGVVALYILAITYLFAAIGLAASTPEAASGFGFILLFLPYVSSAFVPVETMPEWLQWIAENQPITPVIETIRALLMGTPLGDSAWWAIGWCLGIIAVSMVWGAWLFLRKAGRR
;
A
#
# COMPACT_ATOMS: atom_id res chain seq x y z
N MET A 1 9.54 -54.40 -28.88
CA MET A 1 8.85 -53.60 -27.84
C MET A 1 9.91 -52.90 -27.02
N THR A 2 10.27 -51.66 -27.39
CA THR A 2 11.30 -50.86 -26.71
C THR A 2 10.60 -49.99 -25.69
N ALA A 3 10.78 -50.27 -24.40
CA ALA A 3 10.17 -49.51 -23.32
C ALA A 3 10.78 -48.10 -23.27
N MET A 4 9.97 -47.07 -23.55
CA MET A 4 10.35 -45.68 -23.34
C MET A 4 10.43 -45.39 -21.84
N THR A 5 11.64 -45.36 -21.29
CA THR A 5 11.89 -44.81 -19.95
C THR A 5 11.61 -43.31 -19.99
N THR A 6 10.52 -42.88 -19.37
CA THR A 6 10.19 -41.46 -19.21
C THR A 6 11.21 -40.84 -18.26
N PRO A 7 11.96 -39.79 -18.64
CA PRO A 7 12.93 -39.18 -17.73
C PRO A 7 12.19 -38.56 -16.53
N ALA A 8 12.67 -38.86 -15.32
CA ALA A 8 12.12 -38.29 -14.10
C ALA A 8 12.24 -36.77 -14.13
N ARG A 9 11.10 -36.06 -14.11
CA ARG A 9 11.08 -34.60 -14.06
C ARG A 9 11.80 -34.13 -12.78
N PRO A 10 12.70 -33.14 -12.85
CA PRO A 10 13.39 -32.62 -11.68
C PRO A 10 12.36 -32.07 -10.69
N ARG A 11 12.38 -32.57 -9.46
CA ARG A 11 11.59 -32.03 -8.34
C ARG A 11 12.19 -30.68 -7.96
N LEU A 12 11.74 -29.60 -8.59
CA LEU A 12 12.02 -28.24 -8.13
C LEU A 12 11.42 -28.12 -6.72
N GLY A 13 12.25 -27.79 -5.73
CA GLY A 13 11.82 -27.61 -4.36
C GLY A 13 10.79 -26.47 -4.25
N ALA A 14 9.88 -26.54 -3.28
CA ALA A 14 8.85 -25.51 -3.05
C ALA A 14 9.45 -24.09 -2.95
N PHE A 15 10.65 -23.97 -2.38
CA PHE A 15 11.41 -22.71 -2.28
C PHE A 15 11.85 -22.13 -3.63
N THR A 16 12.22 -22.96 -4.62
CA THR A 16 12.61 -22.50 -5.95
C THR A 16 11.39 -22.03 -6.75
N ALA A 17 10.24 -22.67 -6.55
CA ALA A 17 8.97 -22.24 -7.15
C ALA A 17 8.45 -20.92 -6.56
N GLU A 18 8.48 -20.76 -5.24
CA GLU A 18 8.11 -19.51 -4.55
C GLU A 18 9.01 -18.34 -4.98
N SER A 19 10.32 -18.53 -4.99
CA SER A 19 11.29 -17.51 -5.43
C SER A 19 11.10 -17.11 -6.91
N THR A 20 10.82 -18.08 -7.79
CA THR A 20 10.54 -17.81 -9.21
C THR A 20 9.24 -17.04 -9.40
N PHE A 21 8.20 -17.36 -8.60
CA PHE A 21 6.92 -16.64 -8.65
C PHE A 21 7.04 -15.21 -8.10
N ILE A 22 7.77 -15.03 -7.00
CA ILE A 22 8.11 -13.71 -6.45
C ILE A 22 8.89 -12.89 -7.47
N SER A 23 9.93 -13.47 -8.08
CA SER A 23 10.73 -12.79 -9.12
C SER A 23 9.88 -12.42 -10.33
N ARG A 24 8.99 -13.31 -10.78
CA ARG A 24 8.08 -13.06 -11.90
C ARG A 24 7.05 -11.97 -11.57
N SER A 25 6.41 -12.03 -10.40
CA SER A 25 5.44 -11.01 -9.96
C SER A 25 6.11 -9.66 -9.74
N PHE A 26 7.34 -9.65 -9.21
CA PHE A 26 8.17 -8.44 -9.11
C PHE A 26 8.47 -7.86 -10.50
N ILE A 27 8.94 -8.67 -11.46
CA ILE A 27 9.22 -8.21 -12.82
C ILE A 27 7.94 -7.70 -13.52
N HIS A 28 6.80 -8.39 -13.36
CA HIS A 28 5.53 -7.94 -13.94
C HIS A 28 5.03 -6.65 -13.29
N SER A 29 5.20 -6.49 -11.98
CA SER A 29 4.76 -5.31 -11.24
C SER A 29 5.65 -4.09 -11.48
N VAL A 30 6.95 -4.29 -11.65
CA VAL A 30 7.88 -3.22 -12.08
C VAL A 30 7.61 -2.81 -13.53
N ARG A 31 7.08 -3.72 -14.35
CA ARG A 31 6.66 -3.46 -15.73
C ARG A 31 5.22 -2.96 -15.87
N ASP A 32 4.47 -2.89 -14.78
CA ASP A 32 3.15 -2.23 -14.75
C ASP A 32 3.35 -0.71 -14.68
N VAL A 33 3.84 -0.18 -15.80
CA VAL A 33 4.18 1.23 -15.96
C VAL A 33 2.95 2.10 -15.75
N GLU A 34 1.77 1.64 -16.17
CA GLU A 34 0.52 2.38 -15.98
C GLU A 34 0.18 2.56 -14.50
N ALA A 35 0.22 1.48 -13.71
CA ALA A 35 -0.07 1.58 -12.29
C ALA A 35 1.02 2.35 -11.51
N LEU A 36 2.28 2.22 -11.91
CA LEU A 36 3.38 3.02 -11.34
C LEU A 36 3.21 4.50 -11.66
N LEU A 37 2.88 4.83 -12.92
CA LEU A 37 2.59 6.21 -13.34
C LEU A 37 1.42 6.77 -12.55
N MET A 38 0.30 6.05 -12.41
CA MET A 38 -0.83 6.53 -11.62
C MET A 38 -0.48 6.74 -10.14
N ALA A 39 0.32 5.84 -9.56
CA ALA A 39 0.78 5.95 -8.17
C ALA A 39 1.73 7.14 -7.94
N VAL A 40 2.39 7.67 -8.97
CA VAL A 40 3.29 8.83 -8.87
C VAL A 40 2.61 10.11 -9.32
N VAL A 41 1.97 10.11 -10.49
CA VAL A 41 1.42 11.29 -11.16
C VAL A 41 0.33 11.93 -10.31
N LEU A 42 -0.64 11.16 -9.81
CA LEU A 42 -1.75 11.73 -9.06
C LEU A 42 -1.29 12.39 -7.74
N PRO A 43 -0.51 11.73 -6.86
CA PRO A 43 0.02 12.38 -5.66
C PRO A 43 0.92 13.58 -5.99
N THR A 44 1.71 13.50 -7.07
CA THR A 44 2.55 14.62 -7.50
C THR A 44 1.71 15.81 -7.98
N MET A 45 0.66 15.58 -8.77
CA MET A 45 -0.25 16.64 -9.19
C MET A 45 -0.94 17.29 -7.99
N LEU A 46 -1.41 16.49 -7.03
CA LEU A 46 -1.99 17.01 -5.79
C LEU A 46 -0.96 17.81 -5.00
N MET A 47 0.29 17.37 -4.94
CA MET A 47 1.38 18.14 -4.32
C MET A 47 1.54 19.50 -4.97
N LEU A 48 1.73 19.55 -6.28
CA LEU A 48 1.92 20.81 -7.01
C LEU A 48 0.70 21.73 -6.87
N MET A 49 -0.51 21.17 -6.88
CA MET A 49 -1.73 21.92 -6.65
C MET A 49 -1.73 22.52 -5.24
N PHE A 50 -1.51 21.71 -4.21
CA PHE A 50 -1.54 22.19 -2.82
C PHE A 50 -0.40 23.14 -2.50
N THR A 51 0.80 22.94 -3.04
CA THR A 51 1.95 23.80 -2.75
C THR A 51 1.91 25.11 -3.55
N TRP A 52 1.60 25.08 -4.84
CA TRP A 52 1.68 26.27 -5.70
C TRP A 52 0.37 27.03 -5.85
N ILE A 53 -0.78 26.33 -5.88
CA ILE A 53 -2.08 26.97 -6.05
C ILE A 53 -2.66 27.36 -4.69
N PHE A 54 -2.66 26.43 -3.73
CA PHE A 54 -3.25 26.68 -2.41
C PHE A 54 -2.25 27.16 -1.35
N GLY A 55 -0.96 26.87 -1.50
CA GLY A 55 0.03 27.09 -0.45
C GLY A 55 0.10 28.54 0.01
N ASN A 56 0.17 29.49 -0.92
CA ASN A 56 0.16 30.92 -0.59
C ASN A 56 -1.15 31.41 0.03
N ALA A 57 -2.27 30.76 -0.25
CA ALA A 57 -3.57 31.11 0.32
C ALA A 57 -3.75 30.55 1.74
N ILE A 58 -3.14 29.40 2.04
CA ILE A 58 -3.21 28.73 3.34
C ILE A 58 -2.14 29.30 4.29
N ASP A 59 -0.91 29.42 3.81
CA ASP A 59 0.23 29.94 4.55
C ASP A 59 1.07 30.88 3.67
N PRO A 60 0.86 32.20 3.77
CA PRO A 60 1.62 33.19 3.02
C PRO A 60 3.13 33.18 3.30
N SER A 61 3.59 32.52 4.38
CA SER A 61 5.02 32.39 4.68
C SER A 61 5.73 31.33 3.82
N GLY A 62 4.97 30.47 3.13
CA GLY A 62 5.48 29.39 2.29
C GLY A 62 5.77 28.08 3.04
N GLY A 63 5.51 28.01 4.34
CA GLY A 63 5.74 26.83 5.18
C GLY A 63 4.79 25.66 4.92
N TYR A 64 3.67 25.88 4.21
CA TYR A 64 2.68 24.84 3.94
C TYR A 64 3.23 23.63 3.18
N VAL A 65 4.29 23.80 2.39
CA VAL A 65 4.96 22.68 1.69
C VAL A 65 5.42 21.62 2.69
N ASP A 66 6.03 22.05 3.79
CA ASP A 66 6.55 21.15 4.82
C ASP A 66 5.43 20.44 5.62
N TYR A 67 4.26 21.07 5.70
CA TYR A 67 3.08 20.49 6.32
C TYR A 67 2.43 19.38 5.46
N VAL A 68 2.23 19.65 4.16
CA VAL A 68 1.42 18.80 3.27
C VAL A 68 2.19 17.60 2.72
N VAL A 69 3.50 17.73 2.51
CA VAL A 69 4.33 16.70 1.87
C VAL A 69 4.29 15.34 2.60
N PRO A 70 4.40 15.25 3.94
CA PRO A 70 4.28 13.98 4.66
C PRO A 70 2.97 13.24 4.38
N GLY A 71 1.84 13.97 4.30
CA GLY A 71 0.55 13.41 3.95
C GLY A 71 0.50 12.87 2.52
N ILE A 72 1.14 13.56 1.58
CA ILE A 72 1.22 13.15 0.17
C ILE A 72 2.13 11.94 -0.03
N ILE A 73 3.24 11.86 0.70
CA ILE A 73 4.11 10.67 0.74
C ILE A 73 3.28 9.44 1.13
N LEU A 74 2.47 9.57 2.19
CA LEU A 74 1.61 8.47 2.63
C LEU A 74 0.49 8.15 1.64
N LEU A 75 -0.11 9.18 1.02
CA LEU A 75 -1.10 9.03 -0.04
C LEU A 75 -0.53 8.21 -1.20
N CYS A 76 0.67 8.57 -1.69
CA CYS A 76 1.38 7.85 -2.73
C CYS A 76 1.64 6.39 -2.35
N ALA A 77 2.15 6.15 -1.14
CA ALA A 77 2.46 4.82 -0.64
C ALA A 77 1.23 3.89 -0.66
N GLY A 78 0.04 4.41 -0.33
CA GLY A 78 -1.19 3.63 -0.29
C GLY A 78 -1.89 3.47 -1.64
N PHE A 79 -1.78 4.45 -2.54
CA PHE A 79 -2.59 4.51 -3.76
C PHE A 79 -2.35 3.33 -4.71
N GLY A 80 -1.09 2.95 -4.92
CA GLY A 80 -0.77 1.84 -5.80
C GLY A 80 -1.27 0.49 -5.27
N ALA A 81 -1.43 0.32 -3.96
CA ALA A 81 -1.94 -0.93 -3.39
C ALA A 81 -3.38 -1.28 -3.84
N SER A 82 -4.15 -0.31 -4.33
CA SER A 82 -5.48 -0.54 -4.90
C SER A 82 -5.47 -1.50 -6.09
N SER A 83 -4.43 -1.48 -6.92
CA SER A 83 -4.31 -2.38 -8.07
C SER A 83 -4.16 -3.85 -7.65
N THR A 84 -3.72 -4.10 -6.42
CA THR A 84 -3.63 -5.44 -5.85
C THR A 84 -5.01 -6.05 -5.68
N ALA A 85 -6.02 -5.28 -5.29
CA ALA A 85 -7.40 -5.79 -5.18
C ALA A 85 -7.92 -6.31 -6.53
N ILE A 86 -7.65 -5.56 -7.60
CA ILE A 86 -8.06 -5.92 -8.97
C ILE A 86 -7.32 -7.16 -9.44
N SER A 87 -6.01 -7.20 -9.25
CA SER A 87 -5.15 -8.31 -9.69
C SER A 87 -5.49 -9.61 -8.94
N VAL A 88 -5.67 -9.52 -7.62
CA VAL A 88 -6.10 -10.64 -6.79
C VAL A 88 -7.49 -11.12 -7.22
N SER A 89 -8.46 -10.22 -7.39
CA SER A 89 -9.80 -10.60 -7.85
C SER A 89 -9.78 -11.29 -9.22
N ARG A 90 -8.98 -10.77 -10.17
CA ARG A 90 -8.78 -11.38 -11.49
C ARG A 90 -8.20 -12.79 -11.41
N ASP A 91 -7.23 -13.01 -10.52
CA ASP A 91 -6.67 -14.35 -10.29
C ASP A 91 -7.70 -15.30 -9.67
N MET A 92 -8.64 -14.78 -8.86
CA MET A 92 -9.74 -15.58 -8.31
C MET A 92 -10.78 -15.95 -9.39
N THR A 93 -11.11 -15.03 -10.30
CA THR A 93 -12.14 -15.25 -11.31
C THR A 93 -11.66 -16.09 -12.49
N THR A 94 -10.37 -16.03 -12.82
CA THR A 94 -9.77 -16.79 -13.94
C THR A 94 -9.46 -18.26 -13.61
N GLY A 95 -9.77 -18.73 -12.39
CA GLY A 95 -9.60 -20.14 -12.01
C GLY A 95 -8.15 -20.57 -11.78
N ILE A 96 -7.20 -19.62 -11.72
CA ILE A 96 -5.77 -19.90 -11.49
C ILE A 96 -5.56 -20.62 -10.15
N ILE A 97 -6.38 -20.34 -9.12
CA ILE A 97 -6.34 -21.04 -7.83
C ILE A 97 -6.62 -22.53 -7.97
N ASP A 98 -7.62 -22.93 -8.77
CA ASP A 98 -7.96 -24.34 -8.95
C ASP A 98 -6.77 -25.11 -9.56
N ARG A 99 -5.97 -24.42 -10.37
CA ARG A 99 -4.72 -24.92 -10.91
C ARG A 99 -3.60 -24.97 -9.88
N PHE A 100 -3.51 -23.99 -8.96
CA PHE A 100 -2.54 -24.02 -7.86
C PHE A 100 -2.87 -25.08 -6.81
N ARG A 101 -4.15 -25.40 -6.61
CA ARG A 101 -4.60 -26.47 -5.69
C ARG A 101 -4.17 -27.87 -6.14
N THR A 102 -3.96 -28.07 -7.44
CA THR A 102 -3.42 -29.34 -7.98
C THR A 102 -1.89 -29.38 -8.00
N MET A 103 -1.22 -28.29 -7.61
CA MET A 103 0.22 -28.20 -7.44
C MET A 103 0.59 -28.15 -5.95
N PRO A 104 1.81 -28.58 -5.55
CA PRO A 104 2.27 -28.52 -4.16
C PRO A 104 2.68 -27.08 -3.77
N ILE A 105 1.81 -26.11 -3.98
CA ILE A 105 2.03 -24.69 -3.69
C ILE A 105 1.15 -24.33 -2.50
N ARG A 106 1.76 -23.77 -1.44
CA ARG A 106 1.00 -23.26 -0.29
C ARG A 106 0.09 -22.12 -0.74
N SER A 107 -1.17 -22.14 -0.35
CA SER A 107 -2.17 -21.13 -0.74
C SER A 107 -1.77 -19.69 -0.38
N GLY A 108 -0.88 -19.51 0.60
CA GLY A 108 -0.30 -18.21 0.97
C GLY A 108 0.71 -17.63 -0.04
N ALA A 109 1.29 -18.45 -0.93
CA ALA A 109 2.32 -18.02 -1.89
C ALA A 109 1.79 -17.04 -2.96
N VAL A 110 0.50 -17.10 -3.28
CA VAL A 110 -0.15 -16.18 -4.23
C VAL A 110 -0.32 -14.80 -3.61
N LEU A 111 -0.70 -14.75 -2.33
CA LEU A 111 -0.87 -13.51 -1.58
C LEU A 111 0.49 -12.83 -1.35
N THR A 112 1.52 -13.59 -0.99
CA THR A 112 2.88 -13.04 -0.78
C THR A 112 3.48 -12.48 -2.07
N GLY A 113 3.24 -13.10 -3.23
CA GLY A 113 3.71 -12.61 -4.52
C GLY A 113 3.16 -11.22 -4.88
N HIS A 114 1.85 -11.02 -4.73
CA HIS A 114 1.21 -9.72 -4.96
C HIS A 114 1.60 -8.68 -3.92
N VAL A 115 1.76 -9.09 -2.65
CA VAL A 115 2.16 -8.18 -1.57
C VAL A 115 3.58 -7.66 -1.77
N VAL A 116 4.55 -8.54 -2.07
CA VAL A 116 5.95 -8.14 -2.29
C VAL A 116 6.09 -7.23 -3.52
N ALA A 117 5.38 -7.58 -4.59
CA ALA A 117 5.30 -6.78 -5.81
C ALA A 117 4.75 -5.36 -5.55
N SER A 118 3.61 -5.28 -4.85
CA SER A 118 2.99 -4.01 -4.44
C SER A 118 3.93 -3.19 -3.56
N LEU A 119 4.54 -3.82 -2.55
CA LEU A 119 5.46 -3.16 -1.63
C LEU A 119 6.63 -2.52 -2.37
N ALA A 120 7.31 -3.28 -3.23
CA ALA A 120 8.44 -2.77 -4.00
C ALA A 120 8.03 -1.61 -4.92
N ARG A 121 6.92 -1.76 -5.67
CA ARG A 121 6.44 -0.73 -6.58
C ARG A 121 6.06 0.55 -5.85
N ASN A 122 5.34 0.44 -4.74
CA ASN A 122 4.92 1.60 -3.95
C ASN A 122 6.09 2.28 -3.25
N LEU A 123 7.12 1.53 -2.81
CA LEU A 123 8.36 2.12 -2.30
C LEU A 123 9.10 2.91 -3.39
N VAL A 124 9.20 2.37 -4.60
CA VAL A 124 9.80 3.08 -5.75
C VAL A 124 9.00 4.34 -6.09
N ALA A 125 7.67 4.24 -6.18
CA ALA A 125 6.80 5.39 -6.43
C ALA A 125 6.96 6.47 -5.34
N THR A 126 6.99 6.05 -4.08
CA THR A 126 7.18 6.96 -2.94
C THR A 126 8.55 7.65 -2.99
N ALA A 127 9.62 6.93 -3.36
CA ALA A 127 10.95 7.51 -3.53
C ALA A 127 10.96 8.59 -4.64
N VAL A 128 10.25 8.35 -5.74
CA VAL A 128 10.09 9.36 -6.81
C VAL A 128 9.32 10.59 -6.29
N VAL A 129 8.22 10.39 -5.55
CA VAL A 129 7.45 11.50 -4.97
C VAL A 129 8.28 12.29 -3.96
N ILE A 130 9.09 11.65 -3.12
CA ILE A 130 10.02 12.32 -2.21
C ILE A 130 11.04 13.15 -3.00
N ALA A 131 11.61 12.60 -4.07
CA ALA A 131 12.54 13.35 -4.92
C ALA A 131 11.88 14.61 -5.51
N VAL A 132 10.65 14.49 -6.00
CA VAL A 132 9.90 15.66 -6.50
C VAL A 132 9.59 16.65 -5.37
N ALA A 133 9.22 16.18 -4.18
CA ALA A 133 8.94 17.05 -3.04
C ALA A 133 10.15 17.92 -2.68
N LEU A 134 11.35 17.35 -2.68
CA LEU A 134 12.61 18.08 -2.44
C LEU A 134 12.84 19.18 -3.50
N LEU A 135 12.50 18.90 -4.77
CA LEU A 135 12.58 19.89 -5.86
C LEU A 135 11.55 21.01 -5.72
N VAL A 136 10.34 20.69 -5.24
CA VAL A 136 9.22 21.63 -5.08
C VAL A 136 9.44 22.60 -3.92
N GLY A 137 10.34 22.26 -2.99
CA GLY A 137 10.71 23.15 -1.88
C GLY A 137 10.65 22.51 -0.51
N PHE A 138 10.34 21.21 -0.40
CA PHE A 138 10.35 20.50 0.88
C PHE A 138 11.74 20.54 1.53
N ARG A 139 11.81 20.88 2.82
CA ARG A 139 13.07 20.99 3.58
C ARG A 139 13.02 20.12 4.84
N PRO A 140 13.14 18.78 4.70
CA PRO A 140 13.18 17.90 5.85
C PRO A 140 14.45 18.13 6.68
N VAL A 141 14.31 18.12 8.00
CA VAL A 141 15.42 18.22 8.97
C VAL A 141 15.85 16.85 9.52
N ALA A 142 15.23 15.77 9.01
CA ALA A 142 15.49 14.40 9.41
C ALA A 142 16.96 13.97 9.27
N THR A 143 17.47 13.35 10.33
CA THR A 143 18.72 12.60 10.36
C THR A 143 18.63 11.31 9.52
N PRO A 144 19.77 10.69 9.15
CA PRO A 144 19.76 9.41 8.43
C PRO A 144 18.98 8.29 9.15
N LEU A 145 18.97 8.30 10.49
CA LEU A 145 18.23 7.33 11.29
C LEU A 145 16.72 7.58 11.22
N GLU A 146 16.28 8.83 11.25
CA GLU A 146 14.87 9.20 11.09
C GLU A 146 14.37 8.89 9.69
N TRP A 147 15.18 9.10 8.65
CA TRP A 147 14.86 8.63 7.30
C TRP A 147 14.66 7.12 7.21
N LEU A 148 15.50 6.33 7.90
CA LEU A 148 15.33 4.89 7.97
C LEU A 148 14.02 4.52 8.69
N ALA A 149 13.68 5.24 9.77
CA ALA A 149 12.41 5.07 10.47
C ALA A 149 11.21 5.43 9.57
N VAL A 150 11.27 6.52 8.79
CA VAL A 150 10.25 6.89 7.80
C VAL A 150 10.04 5.78 6.78
N VAL A 151 11.12 5.23 6.22
CA VAL A 151 11.04 4.09 5.29
C VAL A 151 10.37 2.88 5.95
N GLY A 152 10.70 2.60 7.22
CA GLY A 152 10.07 1.53 7.99
C GLY A 152 8.57 1.72 8.19
N VAL A 153 8.14 2.91 8.59
CA VAL A 153 6.72 3.27 8.79
C VAL A 153 5.96 3.21 7.46
N VAL A 154 6.52 3.78 6.39
CA VAL A 154 5.94 3.72 5.05
C VAL A 154 5.81 2.28 4.57
N ALA A 155 6.85 1.45 4.72
CA ALA A 155 6.79 0.04 4.33
C ALA A 155 5.73 -0.73 5.12
N LEU A 156 5.63 -0.50 6.43
CA LEU A 156 4.61 -1.11 7.29
C LEU A 156 3.19 -0.71 6.86
N TYR A 157 2.99 0.58 6.56
CA TYR A 157 1.72 1.07 6.04
C TYR A 157 1.36 0.46 4.68
N ILE A 158 2.31 0.42 3.73
CA ILE A 158 2.11 -0.21 2.42
C ILE A 158 1.70 -1.67 2.61
N LEU A 159 2.38 -2.41 3.49
CA LEU A 159 2.01 -3.79 3.82
C LEU A 159 0.58 -3.87 4.34
N ALA A 160 0.21 -3.06 5.33
CA ALA A 160 -1.12 -3.05 5.91
C ALA A 160 -2.22 -2.82 4.87
N ILE A 161 -2.08 -1.76 4.08
CA ILE A 161 -3.05 -1.40 3.06
C ILE A 161 -3.08 -2.43 1.93
N THR A 162 -1.94 -3.00 1.54
CA THR A 162 -1.89 -4.06 0.51
C THR A 162 -2.59 -5.33 0.96
N TYR A 163 -2.42 -5.75 2.22
CA TYR A 163 -3.16 -6.89 2.77
C TYR A 163 -4.67 -6.64 2.80
N LEU A 164 -5.07 -5.41 3.16
CA LEU A 164 -6.47 -5.01 3.15
C LEU A 164 -7.07 -5.05 1.74
N PHE A 165 -6.39 -4.46 0.74
CA PHE A 165 -6.83 -4.53 -0.66
C PHE A 165 -6.84 -5.96 -1.20
N ALA A 166 -5.88 -6.80 -0.81
CA ALA A 166 -5.89 -8.20 -1.21
C ALA A 166 -7.09 -8.97 -0.60
N ALA A 167 -7.44 -8.70 0.66
CA ALA A 167 -8.63 -9.26 1.29
C ALA A 167 -9.92 -8.79 0.59
N ILE A 168 -10.01 -7.51 0.21
CA ILE A 168 -11.10 -6.95 -0.60
C ILE A 168 -11.18 -7.66 -1.96
N GLY A 169 -10.04 -7.87 -2.63
CA GLY A 169 -9.97 -8.61 -3.90
C GLY A 169 -10.43 -10.06 -3.78
N LEU A 170 -10.12 -10.72 -2.66
CA LEU A 170 -10.63 -12.05 -2.32
C LEU A 170 -12.15 -12.06 -2.08
N ALA A 171 -12.68 -11.02 -1.45
CA ALA A 171 -14.11 -10.89 -1.15
C ALA A 171 -14.94 -10.57 -2.40
N ALA A 172 -14.37 -9.80 -3.32
CA ALA A 172 -15.05 -9.34 -4.53
C ALA A 172 -15.40 -10.49 -5.49
N SER A 173 -16.55 -10.34 -6.15
CA SER A 173 -17.02 -11.29 -7.16
C SER A 173 -16.41 -11.03 -8.55
N THR A 174 -16.06 -9.78 -8.84
CA THR A 174 -15.43 -9.36 -10.11
C THR A 174 -14.34 -8.32 -9.87
N PRO A 175 -13.38 -8.15 -10.80
CA PRO A 175 -12.36 -7.10 -10.71
C PRO A 175 -12.94 -5.68 -10.64
N GLU A 176 -14.06 -5.43 -11.32
CA GLU A 176 -14.77 -4.14 -11.30
C GLU A 176 -15.34 -3.86 -9.90
N ALA A 177 -15.92 -4.87 -9.25
CA ALA A 177 -16.39 -4.75 -7.87
C ALA A 177 -15.22 -4.51 -6.90
N ALA A 178 -14.08 -5.19 -7.10
CA ALA A 178 -12.88 -5.00 -6.30
C ALA A 178 -12.34 -3.56 -6.41
N SER A 179 -12.34 -3.00 -7.62
CA SER A 179 -11.99 -1.60 -7.87
C SER A 179 -12.95 -0.64 -7.14
N GLY A 180 -14.26 -0.86 -7.25
CA GLY A 180 -15.28 -0.03 -6.61
C GLY A 180 -15.19 -0.01 -5.08
N PHE A 181 -15.01 -1.17 -4.44
CA PHE A 181 -14.79 -1.23 -2.99
C PHE A 181 -13.48 -0.56 -2.58
N GLY A 182 -12.44 -0.72 -3.39
CA GLY A 182 -11.15 -0.11 -3.16
C GLY A 182 -11.20 1.43 -3.24
N PHE A 183 -12.04 1.97 -4.11
CA PHE A 183 -12.18 3.42 -4.32
C PHE A 183 -12.58 4.16 -3.04
N ILE A 184 -13.51 3.59 -2.24
CA ILE A 184 -13.95 4.20 -0.97
C ILE A 184 -12.76 4.35 -0.01
N LEU A 185 -11.89 3.34 0.06
CA LEU A 185 -10.72 3.34 0.93
C LEU A 185 -9.69 4.40 0.50
N LEU A 186 -9.59 4.71 -0.79
CA LEU A 186 -8.70 5.75 -1.32
C LEU A 186 -9.08 7.17 -0.88
N PHE A 187 -10.33 7.40 -0.44
CA PHE A 187 -10.77 8.70 0.07
C PHE A 187 -10.45 8.91 1.55
N LEU A 188 -10.20 7.85 2.31
CA LEU A 188 -9.98 7.91 3.75
C LEU A 188 -8.82 8.88 4.15
N PRO A 189 -7.66 8.91 3.43
CA PRO A 189 -6.60 9.86 3.71
C PRO A 189 -6.99 11.33 3.54
N TYR A 190 -8.00 11.67 2.74
CA TYR A 190 -8.42 13.06 2.56
C TYR A 190 -9.17 13.62 3.76
N VAL A 191 -9.68 12.74 4.63
CA VAL A 191 -10.37 13.08 5.88
C VAL A 191 -9.42 13.00 7.08
N SER A 192 -8.11 13.01 6.83
CA SER A 192 -7.06 12.94 7.85
C SER A 192 -6.32 14.28 7.96
N SER A 193 -5.32 14.34 8.83
CA SER A 193 -4.43 15.51 8.97
C SER A 193 -3.52 15.80 7.76
N ALA A 194 -3.64 15.03 6.67
CA ALA A 194 -2.80 15.13 5.47
C ALA A 194 -2.71 16.55 4.91
N PHE A 195 -3.84 17.23 4.79
CA PHE A 195 -3.96 18.50 4.06
C PHE A 195 -4.21 19.70 4.97
N VAL A 196 -4.90 19.50 6.09
CA VAL A 196 -5.16 20.57 7.07
C VAL A 196 -5.06 20.04 8.49
N PRO A 197 -4.76 20.88 9.49
CA PRO A 197 -4.73 20.44 10.88
C PRO A 197 -6.11 19.99 11.34
N VAL A 198 -6.17 18.93 12.15
CA VAL A 198 -7.44 18.29 12.53
C VAL A 198 -8.33 19.26 13.29
N GLU A 199 -7.74 20.08 14.14
CA GLU A 199 -8.39 21.12 14.95
C GLU A 199 -9.14 22.19 14.12
N THR A 200 -8.83 22.32 12.83
CA THR A 200 -9.51 23.26 11.92
C THR A 200 -10.78 22.68 11.30
N MET A 201 -11.02 21.37 11.46
CA MET A 201 -12.18 20.68 10.92
C MET A 201 -13.42 20.88 11.82
N PRO A 202 -14.66 20.71 11.30
CA PRO A 202 -15.86 20.66 12.14
C PRO A 202 -15.78 19.54 13.19
N GLU A 203 -16.32 19.72 14.40
CA GLU A 203 -16.19 18.79 15.54
C GLU A 203 -16.51 17.32 15.19
N TRP A 204 -17.57 17.08 14.41
CA TRP A 204 -17.96 15.73 14.00
C TRP A 204 -16.90 15.05 13.12
N LEU A 205 -16.16 15.84 12.33
CA LEU A 205 -15.11 15.37 11.44
C LEU A 205 -13.79 15.19 12.19
N GLN A 206 -13.52 16.03 13.20
CA GLN A 206 -12.35 15.88 14.08
C GLN A 206 -12.32 14.48 14.71
N TRP A 207 -13.45 14.05 15.27
CA TRP A 207 -13.55 12.73 15.88
C TRP A 207 -13.22 11.59 14.90
N ILE A 208 -13.65 11.69 13.64
CA ILE A 208 -13.34 10.71 12.59
C ILE A 208 -11.85 10.77 12.24
N ALA A 209 -11.31 11.97 12.06
CA ALA A 209 -9.92 12.19 11.70
C ALA A 209 -8.95 11.68 12.79
N GLU A 210 -9.26 11.87 14.07
CA GLU A 210 -8.42 11.43 15.18
C GLU A 210 -8.41 9.90 15.38
N ASN A 211 -9.53 9.24 15.09
CA ASN A 211 -9.71 7.80 15.38
C ASN A 211 -9.45 6.88 14.16
N GLN A 212 -9.06 7.43 13.01
CA GLN A 212 -8.75 6.65 11.82
C GLN A 212 -7.27 6.26 11.73
N PRO A 213 -6.91 5.15 11.03
CA PRO A 213 -5.54 4.65 10.99
C PRO A 213 -4.55 5.55 10.23
N ILE A 214 -5.02 6.44 9.35
CA ILE A 214 -4.14 7.22 8.46
C ILE A 214 -3.46 8.37 9.22
N THR A 215 -4.22 9.11 10.01
CA THR A 215 -3.75 10.27 10.78
C THR A 215 -2.50 10.00 11.62
N PRO A 216 -2.44 8.97 12.50
CA PRO A 216 -1.24 8.73 13.31
C PRO A 216 -0.02 8.36 12.46
N VAL A 217 -0.21 7.73 11.29
CA VAL A 217 0.88 7.42 10.37
C VAL A 217 1.43 8.70 9.72
N ILE A 218 0.55 9.62 9.32
CA ILE A 218 0.93 10.94 8.79
C ILE A 218 1.70 11.73 9.85
N GLU A 219 1.15 11.83 11.06
CA GLU A 219 1.81 12.58 12.14
C GLU A 219 3.17 11.96 12.51
N THR A 220 3.30 10.63 12.47
CA THR A 220 4.59 9.96 12.68
C THR A 220 5.60 10.33 11.59
N ILE A 221 5.21 10.25 10.31
CA ILE A 221 6.10 10.62 9.20
C ILE A 221 6.44 12.11 9.25
N ARG A 222 5.47 12.97 9.53
CA ARG A 222 5.66 14.42 9.69
C ARG A 222 6.62 14.73 10.82
N ALA A 223 6.45 14.10 11.99
CA ALA A 223 7.31 14.32 13.14
C ALA A 223 8.76 13.92 12.86
N LEU A 224 8.96 12.76 12.22
CA LEU A 224 10.29 12.29 11.82
C LEU A 224 10.95 13.22 10.78
N LEU A 225 10.18 13.72 9.81
CA LEU A 225 10.72 14.57 8.74
C LEU A 225 10.98 16.02 9.19
N MET A 226 10.18 16.52 10.13
CA MET A 226 10.23 17.90 10.62
C MET A 226 10.95 18.06 11.97
N GLY A 227 11.45 16.96 12.55
CA GLY A 227 12.19 17.00 13.82
C GLY A 227 11.33 17.41 15.00
N THR A 228 10.01 17.16 14.95
CA THR A 228 9.10 17.42 16.07
C THR A 228 8.93 16.15 16.93
N PRO A 229 8.48 16.29 18.19
CA PRO A 229 8.27 15.13 19.05
C PRO A 229 7.24 14.15 18.46
N LEU A 230 7.60 12.87 18.40
CA LEU A 230 6.73 11.78 17.89
C LEU A 230 5.42 11.61 18.68
N GLY A 231 5.43 11.93 19.98
CA GLY A 231 4.30 11.69 20.88
C GLY A 231 3.84 10.23 20.87
N ASP A 232 2.53 10.03 21.00
CA ASP A 232 1.89 8.70 20.95
C ASP A 232 1.57 8.24 19.51
N SER A 233 1.74 9.12 18.51
CA SER A 233 1.37 8.86 17.12
C SER A 233 2.07 7.63 16.55
N ALA A 234 3.34 7.41 16.91
CA ALA A 234 4.11 6.26 16.44
C ALA A 234 3.53 4.92 16.95
N TRP A 235 3.08 4.87 18.20
CA TRP A 235 2.47 3.67 18.76
C TRP A 235 1.11 3.39 18.14
N TRP A 236 0.29 4.43 17.93
CA TRP A 236 -0.97 4.29 17.23
C TRP A 236 -0.78 3.89 15.76
N ALA A 237 0.20 4.45 15.07
CA ALA A 237 0.53 4.11 13.69
C ALA A 237 0.89 2.62 13.54
N ILE A 238 1.78 2.12 14.41
CA ILE A 238 2.18 0.71 14.42
C ILE A 238 0.99 -0.18 14.81
N GLY A 239 0.26 0.18 15.87
CA GLY A 239 -0.91 -0.56 16.35
C GLY A 239 -1.99 -0.71 15.27
N TRP A 240 -2.33 0.37 14.58
CA TRP A 240 -3.28 0.34 13.46
C TRP A 240 -2.79 -0.50 12.29
N CYS A 241 -1.52 -0.33 11.87
CA CYS A 241 -0.98 -1.12 10.77
C CYS A 241 -0.99 -2.62 11.09
N LEU A 242 -0.52 -3.01 12.28
CA LEU A 242 -0.54 -4.41 12.72
C LEU A 242 -1.97 -4.95 12.86
N GLY A 243 -2.89 -4.14 13.38
CA GLY A 243 -4.31 -4.48 13.48
C GLY A 243 -4.94 -4.75 12.11
N ILE A 244 -4.73 -3.84 11.14
CA ILE A 244 -5.20 -4.00 9.76
C ILE A 244 -4.62 -5.26 9.14
N ILE A 245 -3.31 -5.49 9.30
CA ILE A 245 -2.62 -6.68 8.79
C ILE A 245 -3.26 -7.95 9.37
N ALA A 246 -3.43 -8.02 10.69
CA ALA A 246 -4.01 -9.17 11.37
C ALA A 246 -5.46 -9.44 10.92
N VAL A 247 -6.31 -8.41 10.91
CA VAL A 247 -7.71 -8.52 10.48
C VAL A 247 -7.80 -8.96 9.02
N SER A 248 -6.99 -8.36 8.14
CA SER A 248 -6.97 -8.70 6.70
C SER A 248 -6.49 -10.13 6.45
N MET A 249 -5.49 -10.61 7.21
CA MET A 249 -5.02 -11.98 7.12
C MET A 249 -6.08 -12.98 7.59
N VAL A 250 -6.71 -12.75 8.74
CA VAL A 250 -7.77 -13.63 9.26
C VAL A 250 -8.96 -13.64 8.31
N TRP A 251 -9.39 -12.47 7.83
CA TRP A 251 -10.51 -12.35 6.90
C TRP A 251 -10.21 -13.02 5.56
N GLY A 252 -9.02 -12.79 4.99
CA GLY A 252 -8.56 -13.43 3.76
C GLY A 252 -8.48 -14.96 3.88
N ALA A 253 -7.92 -15.48 4.98
CA ALA A 253 -7.85 -16.91 5.24
C ALA A 253 -9.26 -17.53 5.35
N TRP A 254 -10.18 -16.87 6.06
CA TRP A 254 -11.56 -17.31 6.20
C TRP A 254 -12.32 -17.31 4.86
N LEU A 255 -12.15 -16.28 4.03
CA LEU A 255 -12.74 -16.20 2.69
C LEU A 255 -12.23 -17.33 1.79
N PHE A 256 -10.93 -17.61 1.86
CA PHE A 256 -10.31 -18.69 1.10
C PHE A 256 -10.88 -20.06 1.48
N LEU A 257 -11.02 -20.33 2.79
CA LEU A 257 -11.61 -21.58 3.31
C LEU A 257 -13.10 -21.71 2.97
N ARG A 258 -13.88 -20.62 3.01
CA ARG A 258 -15.30 -20.65 2.64
C ARG A 258 -15.54 -20.93 1.16
N LYS A 259 -14.75 -20.32 0.28
CA LYS A 259 -14.83 -20.59 -1.17
C LYS A 259 -14.35 -22.01 -1.49
N ALA A 260 -13.44 -22.55 -0.68
CA ALA A 260 -12.93 -23.91 -0.79
C ALA A 260 -13.95 -25.01 -0.48
N GLY A 261 -14.91 -24.78 0.43
CA GLY A 261 -15.88 -25.79 0.88
C GLY A 261 -17.27 -25.73 0.24
N ARG A 262 -17.50 -24.86 -0.75
CA ARG A 262 -18.79 -24.65 -1.43
C ARG A 262 -18.94 -25.39 -2.77
N ARG A 263 -18.08 -26.37 -3.05
CA ARG A 263 -18.13 -27.21 -4.26
C ARG A 263 -17.78 -28.65 -3.88
#